data_AF-A0A7M1NYY1-F1
#
_entry.id   AF-A0A7M1NYY1-F1
#
_cell.length_a   1.000
_cell.length_b   1.000
_cell.length_c   1.000
_cell.angle_alpha   90.00
_cell.angle_beta   90.00
_cell.angle_gamma   90.00
#
_symmetry.space_group_name_H-M   'P 1'
#
loop_
_entity.id
_entity.type
_entity.pdbx_description
1 polymer ?
#
loop_
_entity_poly.entity_id
_entity_poly.type
_entity_poly.pdbx_seq_one_letter_code
_entity_poly.pdbx_strand_id
1 'polypeptide(L)'
;MAYNLDKKLKEFEFERKQVLHHLALLDTNIATLKRAIELTQQESDVALYNTDNFVYRSKYKLFKGKIRKYIVQMMREAPNKAFTIAELTQRIFDIEQNPDTPSEKHLDSVRKQLNEFYKREWIDRIQISRNEVHWQWKQK
;
A
#
# COMPACT_ATOMS: atom_id res chain seq x y z
N MET A 1 17.99 48.16 -35.83
CA MET A 1 18.73 46.94 -35.44
C MET A 1 18.93 46.86 -33.92
N ALA A 2 19.49 47.87 -33.24
CA ALA A 2 19.74 47.86 -31.79
C ALA A 2 18.49 47.67 -30.90
N TYR A 3 17.37 48.32 -31.23
CA TYR A 3 16.11 48.25 -30.46
C TYR A 3 15.53 46.84 -30.31
N ASN A 4 15.79 45.94 -31.27
CA ASN A 4 15.28 44.57 -31.24
C ASN A 4 16.14 43.65 -30.35
N LEU A 5 17.40 44.01 -30.13
CA LEU A 5 18.32 43.29 -29.24
C LEU A 5 18.02 43.61 -27.77
N ASP A 6 17.82 44.89 -27.44
CA ASP A 6 17.49 45.32 -26.08
C ASP A 6 16.16 44.76 -25.59
N LYS A 7 15.18 44.66 -26.49
CA LYS A 7 13.88 44.05 -26.19
C LYS A 7 14.03 42.56 -25.82
N LYS A 8 14.78 41.80 -26.64
CA LYS A 8 15.05 40.38 -26.37
C LYS A 8 15.86 40.16 -25.09
N LEU A 9 16.82 41.04 -24.80
CA LEU A 9 17.57 40.98 -23.54
C LEU A 9 16.64 41.15 -22.33
N LYS A 10 15.71 42.10 -22.36
CA LYS A 10 14.72 42.28 -21.29
C LYS A 10 13.78 41.09 -21.15
N GLU A 11 13.35 40.50 -22.27
CA GLU A 11 12.52 39.28 -22.27
C GLU A 11 13.27 38.12 -21.61
N PHE A 12 14.53 37.87 -21.99
CA PHE A 12 15.35 36.82 -21.37
C PHE A 12 15.66 37.08 -19.90
N GLU A 13 15.89 38.33 -19.49
CA GLU A 13 16.06 38.67 -18.08
C GLU A 13 14.80 38.39 -17.26
N PHE A 14 13.63 38.66 -17.82
CA PHE A 14 12.35 38.37 -17.20
C PHE A 14 12.11 36.86 -17.08
N GLU A 15 12.33 36.12 -18.17
CA GLU A 15 12.24 34.65 -18.17
C GLU A 15 13.21 34.04 -17.17
N ARG A 16 14.46 34.52 -17.12
CA ARG A 16 15.45 34.06 -16.14
C ARG A 16 14.97 34.28 -14.70
N LYS A 17 14.36 35.44 -14.40
CA LYS A 17 13.79 35.71 -13.07
C LYS A 17 12.65 34.75 -12.74
N GLN A 18 11.76 34.48 -13.70
CA GLN A 18 10.68 33.52 -13.51
C GLN A 18 11.21 32.10 -13.27
N VAL A 19 12.17 31.65 -14.08
CA VAL A 19 12.79 30.32 -13.93
C VAL A 19 13.44 30.19 -12.55
N LEU A 20 14.21 31.18 -12.11
CA LEU A 20 14.82 31.17 -10.78
C LEU A 20 13.79 31.13 -9.65
N HIS A 21 12.68 31.86 -9.79
CA HIS A 21 11.59 31.82 -8.82
C HIS A 21 10.93 30.44 -8.74
N HIS A 22 10.66 29.82 -9.90
CA HIS A 22 10.09 28.47 -9.94
C HIS A 22 11.04 27.42 -9.38
N LEU A 23 12.35 27.54 -9.63
CA LEU A 23 13.36 26.65 -9.04
C LEU A 23 13.38 26.75 -7.51
N ALA A 24 13.40 27.98 -6.97
CA ALA A 24 13.33 28.19 -5.52
C ALA A 24 12.06 27.59 -4.91
N LEU A 25 10.91 27.74 -5.58
CA LEU A 25 9.66 27.11 -5.15
C LEU A 25 9.76 25.58 -5.15
N LEU A 26 10.33 24.99 -6.19
CA LEU A 26 10.54 23.53 -6.25
C LEU A 26 11.45 23.05 -5.13
N ASP A 27 12.53 23.75 -4.82
CA ASP A 27 13.42 23.41 -3.71
C ASP A 27 12.68 23.43 -2.36
N THR A 28 11.85 24.45 -2.11
CA THR A 28 11.05 24.52 -0.89
C THR A 28 10.03 23.38 -0.78
N ASN A 29 9.41 23.01 -1.89
CA ASN A 29 8.45 21.90 -1.95
C ASN A 29 9.16 20.56 -1.71
N ILE A 30 10.33 20.35 -2.33
CA ILE A 30 11.14 19.15 -2.13
C ILE A 30 11.57 19.04 -0.67
N ALA A 31 12.04 20.12 -0.05
CA ALA A 31 12.43 20.13 1.37
C ALA A 31 11.25 19.79 2.30
N THR A 32 10.07 20.34 2.01
CA THR A 32 8.85 20.07 2.77
C THR A 32 8.44 18.60 2.67
N LEU A 33 8.47 18.03 1.46
CA LEU A 33 8.17 16.62 1.24
C LEU A 33 9.17 15.70 1.92
N LYS A 34 10.47 16.00 1.87
CA LYS A 34 11.50 15.22 2.57
C LYS A 34 11.24 15.19 4.08
N ARG A 35 10.96 16.35 4.69
CA ARG A 35 10.63 16.45 6.11
C ARG A 35 9.37 15.68 6.48
N ALA A 36 8.33 15.74 5.63
CA ALA A 36 7.11 14.95 5.84
C ALA A 36 7.40 13.44 5.78
N ILE A 37 8.22 12.99 4.82
CA ILE A 37 8.63 11.59 4.72
C ILE A 37 9.39 11.15 5.98
N GLU A 38 10.35 11.94 6.46
CA GLU A 38 11.09 11.66 7.69
C GLU A 38 10.15 11.49 8.90
N LEU A 39 9.18 12.39 9.06
CA LEU A 39 8.18 12.30 10.13
C LEU A 39 7.30 11.05 10.00
N THR A 40 6.97 10.61 8.78
CA THR A 40 6.19 9.38 8.57
C THR A 40 7.00 8.09 8.72
N GLN A 41 8.32 8.15 8.54
CA GLN A 41 9.22 7.02 8.74
C GLN A 41 9.61 6.83 10.21
N GLN A 42 9.55 7.90 11.02
CA GLN A 42 9.71 7.78 12.46
C GLN A 42 8.61 6.88 13.03
N GLU A 43 8.99 5.73 13.59
CA GLU A 43 8.11 4.78 14.29
C GLU A 43 7.61 5.33 15.64
N SER A 44 7.44 6.64 15.77
CA SER A 44 6.82 7.21 16.96
C SER A 44 5.39 6.68 17.06
N ASP A 45 5.08 6.03 18.19
CA ASP A 45 3.76 5.46 18.41
C ASP A 45 2.72 6.57 18.40
N VAL A 46 1.84 6.58 17.40
CA VAL A 46 0.75 7.55 17.27
C VAL A 46 -0.19 7.49 18.48
N ALA A 47 -0.13 6.39 19.26
CA ALA A 47 -0.81 6.28 20.53
C ALA A 47 -0.40 7.35 21.56
N LEU A 48 0.79 7.95 21.44
CA LEU A 48 1.24 9.08 22.27
C LEU A 48 0.31 10.30 22.17
N TYR A 49 -0.45 10.41 21.08
CA TYR A 49 -1.37 11.52 20.83
C TYR A 49 -2.83 11.15 21.14
N ASN A 50 -3.09 9.97 21.70
CA ASN A 50 -4.45 9.58 22.10
C ASN A 50 -4.98 10.53 23.18
N THR A 51 -6.27 10.82 23.10
CA THR A 51 -7.01 11.58 24.12
C THR A 51 -8.09 10.68 24.71
N ASP A 52 -8.72 11.10 25.82
CA ASP A 52 -9.78 10.34 26.48
C ASP A 52 -10.94 9.98 25.53
N ASN A 53 -11.20 10.84 24.53
CA ASN A 53 -12.29 10.69 23.58
C ASN A 53 -11.87 10.23 22.18
N PHE A 54 -10.56 10.21 21.87
CA PHE A 54 -10.09 9.91 20.52
C PHE A 54 -8.81 9.08 20.51
N VAL A 55 -8.87 7.96 19.77
CA VAL A 55 -7.74 7.04 19.58
C VAL A 55 -7.25 7.15 18.14
N TYR A 56 -6.02 7.61 17.98
CA TYR A 56 -5.34 7.63 16.70
C TYR A 56 -4.84 6.23 16.33
N ARG A 57 -4.96 5.88 15.05
CA ARG A 57 -4.45 4.60 14.52
C ARG A 57 -3.78 4.83 13.18
N SER A 58 -2.56 4.34 13.03
CA SER A 58 -1.88 4.29 11.75
C SER A 58 -2.55 3.27 10.84
N LYS A 59 -3.13 3.74 9.73
CA LYS A 59 -3.71 2.88 8.71
C LYS A 59 -2.65 2.51 7.68
N TYR A 60 -2.00 1.37 7.89
CA TYR A 60 -1.09 0.83 6.88
C TYR A 60 -1.87 0.11 5.78
N LYS A 61 -1.58 0.47 4.53
CA LYS A 61 -2.04 -0.29 3.39
C LYS A 61 -1.16 -1.54 3.26
N LEU A 62 -1.62 -2.65 3.85
CA LEU A 62 -0.87 -3.92 3.89
C LEU A 62 -0.67 -4.54 2.50
N PHE A 63 -1.61 -4.34 1.58
CA PHE A 63 -1.53 -4.88 0.22
C PHE A 63 -1.79 -3.77 -0.79
N LYS A 64 -1.06 -3.75 -1.90
CA LYS A 64 -1.20 -2.74 -2.97
C LYS A 64 -2.59 -2.81 -3.60
N GLY A 65 -3.15 -4.01 -3.75
CA GLY A 65 -4.42 -4.30 -4.41
C GLY A 65 -5.53 -4.78 -3.49
N LYS A 66 -6.60 -5.31 -4.11
CA LYS A 66 -7.78 -5.83 -3.41
C LYS A 66 -7.61 -7.32 -3.11
N ILE A 67 -7.19 -7.63 -1.87
CA ILE A 67 -6.99 -8.99 -1.35
C ILE A 67 -8.12 -9.95 -1.72
N ARG A 68 -9.38 -9.52 -1.51
CA ARG A 68 -10.58 -10.32 -1.83
C ARG A 68 -10.61 -10.81 -3.28
N LYS A 69 -10.22 -9.95 -4.23
CA LYS A 69 -10.20 -10.31 -5.64
C LYS A 69 -9.12 -11.36 -5.91
N TYR A 70 -7.92 -11.17 -5.36
CA TYR A 70 -6.82 -12.12 -5.53
C TYR A 70 -7.14 -13.49 -4.95
N ILE A 71 -7.66 -13.55 -3.72
CA ILE A 71 -8.01 -14.82 -3.08
C ILE A 71 -9.07 -15.56 -3.91
N VAL A 72 -10.15 -14.88 -4.30
CA VAL A 72 -11.22 -15.49 -5.10
C VAL A 72 -10.69 -15.98 -6.45
N GLN A 73 -9.84 -15.19 -7.11
CA GLN A 73 -9.22 -15.58 -8.38
C GLN A 73 -8.38 -16.85 -8.21
N MET A 74 -7.43 -16.87 -7.27
CA MET A 74 -6.55 -18.02 -7.03
C MET A 74 -7.31 -19.29 -6.67
N MET A 75 -8.32 -19.18 -5.79
CA MET A 75 -9.11 -20.34 -5.35
C MET A 75 -10.02 -20.87 -6.46
N ARG A 76 -10.51 -20.00 -7.37
CA ARG A 76 -11.29 -20.43 -8.54
C ARG A 76 -10.45 -21.05 -9.64
N GLU A 77 -9.22 -20.57 -9.84
CA GLU A 77 -8.27 -21.15 -10.80
C GLU A 77 -7.84 -22.57 -10.40
N ALA A 78 -7.75 -22.84 -9.10
CA ALA A 78 -7.41 -24.17 -8.57
C ALA A 78 -8.42 -24.63 -7.49
N PRO A 79 -9.65 -25.00 -7.88
CA PRO A 79 -10.72 -25.28 -6.93
C PRO A 79 -10.53 -26.62 -6.19
N ASN A 80 -9.71 -27.52 -6.74
CA ASN A 80 -9.34 -28.79 -6.09
C ASN A 80 -8.18 -28.64 -5.10
N LYS A 81 -7.51 -27.48 -5.07
CA LYS A 81 -6.35 -27.26 -4.22
C LYS A 81 -6.79 -26.63 -2.90
N ALA A 82 -6.36 -27.25 -1.80
CA ALA A 82 -6.42 -26.64 -0.49
C ALA A 82 -5.22 -25.69 -0.30
N PHE A 83 -5.47 -24.53 0.30
CA PHE A 83 -4.45 -23.50 0.52
C PHE A 83 -4.28 -23.18 2.00
N THR A 84 -3.03 -22.99 2.42
CA THR A 84 -2.71 -22.38 3.71
C THR A 84 -2.77 -20.85 3.63
N ILE A 85 -2.93 -20.19 4.78
CA ILE A 85 -2.92 -18.71 4.88
C ILE A 85 -1.56 -18.16 4.43
N ALA A 86 -0.47 -18.83 4.78
CA ALA A 86 0.88 -18.44 4.40
C ALA A 86 1.07 -18.51 2.88
N GLU A 87 0.63 -19.61 2.23
CA GLU A 87 0.68 -19.74 0.77
C GLU A 87 -0.11 -18.66 0.05
N LEU A 88 -1.35 -18.38 0.48
CA LEU A 88 -2.16 -17.33 -0.13
C LEU A 88 -1.50 -15.97 0.01
N THR A 89 -0.92 -15.69 1.18
CA THR A 89 -0.25 -14.41 1.43
C THR A 89 0.99 -14.26 0.56
N GLN A 90 1.82 -15.30 0.46
CA GLN A 90 3.01 -15.28 -0.38
C GLN A 90 2.66 -15.09 -1.85
N ARG A 91 1.66 -15.81 -2.37
CA ARG A 91 1.21 -15.64 -3.75
C ARG A 91 0.70 -14.24 -4.05
N ILE A 92 0.02 -13.59 -3.09
CA ILE A 92 -0.42 -12.20 -3.25
C ILE A 92 0.81 -11.27 -3.34
N PHE A 93 1.84 -11.51 -2.53
CA PHE A 93 3.09 -10.75 -2.60
C PHE A 93 3.80 -10.92 -3.95
N ASP A 94 3.83 -12.15 -4.46
CA ASP A 94 4.41 -12.46 -5.77
C ASP A 94 3.66 -11.73 -6.90
N ILE A 95 2.31 -11.71 -6.85
CA ILE A 95 1.45 -10.96 -7.79
C ILE A 95 1.70 -9.45 -7.70
N GLU A 96 1.88 -8.92 -6.50
CA GLU A 96 2.10 -7.49 -6.25
C GLU A 96 3.56 -7.04 -6.46
N GLN A 97 4.46 -7.97 -6.81
CA GLN A 97 5.91 -7.76 -6.93
C GLN A 97 6.43 -7.01 -5.69
N ASN A 98 6.04 -7.49 -4.51
CA ASN A 98 6.46 -6.88 -3.25
C ASN A 98 7.79 -7.51 -2.80
N PRO A 99 8.89 -6.74 -2.63
CA PRO A 99 10.18 -7.29 -2.23
C PRO A 99 10.24 -7.69 -0.74
N ASP A 100 9.27 -7.25 0.05
CA ASP A 100 9.23 -7.48 1.50
C ASP A 100 8.72 -8.88 1.86
N THR A 101 9.10 -9.37 3.04
CA THR A 101 8.53 -10.61 3.60
C THR A 101 7.16 -10.35 4.24
N PRO A 102 6.17 -11.24 4.05
CA PRO A 102 4.86 -11.10 4.70
C PRO A 102 4.96 -11.03 6.23
N SER A 103 4.51 -9.91 6.81
CA SER A 103 4.39 -9.77 8.26
C SER A 103 3.13 -10.44 8.82
N GLU A 104 3.07 -10.66 10.14
CA GLU A 104 1.92 -11.27 10.81
C GLU A 104 0.60 -10.52 10.56
N LYS A 105 0.65 -9.18 10.43
CA LYS A 105 -0.53 -8.37 10.07
C LYS A 105 -1.09 -8.74 8.69
N HIS A 106 -0.25 -9.15 7.75
CA HIS A 106 -0.68 -9.62 6.42
C HIS A 106 -1.43 -10.95 6.54
N LEU A 107 -0.87 -11.89 7.32
CA LEU A 107 -1.50 -13.19 7.59
C LEU A 107 -2.86 -13.01 8.27
N ASP A 108 -2.96 -12.12 9.26
CA ASP A 108 -4.21 -11.78 9.94
C ASP A 108 -5.26 -11.18 9.00
N SER A 109 -4.83 -10.33 8.07
CA SER A 109 -5.72 -9.74 7.07
C SER A 109 -6.29 -10.80 6.13
N VAL A 110 -5.46 -11.72 5.64
CA VAL A 110 -5.90 -12.84 4.81
C VAL A 110 -6.82 -13.78 5.61
N ARG A 111 -6.48 -14.10 6.87
CA ARG A 111 -7.31 -14.90 7.77
C ARG A 111 -8.70 -14.30 7.96
N LYS A 112 -8.80 -12.99 8.19
CA LYS A 112 -10.09 -12.28 8.32
C LYS A 112 -10.95 -12.41 7.06
N GLN A 113 -10.34 -12.30 5.87
CA GLN A 113 -11.06 -12.46 4.61
C GLN A 113 -11.55 -13.90 4.38
N LEU A 114 -10.72 -14.90 4.69
CA LEU A 114 -11.12 -16.31 4.57
C LEU A 114 -12.26 -16.66 5.53
N ASN A 115 -12.19 -16.19 6.78
CA ASN A 115 -13.29 -16.35 7.74
C ASN A 115 -14.59 -15.71 7.22
N GLU A 116 -14.51 -14.56 6.54
CA GLU A 116 -15.67 -13.93 5.91
C GLU A 116 -16.23 -14.78 4.76
N PHE A 117 -15.39 -15.38 3.92
CA PHE A 117 -15.83 -16.25 2.83
C PHE A 117 -16.45 -17.55 3.35
N TYR A 118 -15.90 -18.10 4.44
CA TYR A 118 -16.45 -19.27 5.10
C TYR A 118 -17.84 -19.00 5.67
N LYS A 119 -18.04 -17.84 6.33
CA LYS A 119 -19.37 -17.40 6.80
C LYS A 119 -20.39 -17.24 5.66
N ARG A 120 -19.93 -16.95 4.43
CA ARG A 120 -20.75 -16.84 3.22
C ARG A 120 -20.90 -18.17 2.48
N GLU A 121 -20.36 -19.26 3.01
CA GLU A 121 -20.36 -20.60 2.41
C GLU A 121 -19.70 -20.68 1.02
N TRP A 122 -18.71 -19.83 0.75
CA TRP A 122 -17.97 -19.85 -0.54
C TRP A 122 -16.80 -20.85 -0.54
N ILE A 123 -16.28 -21.15 0.64
CA ILE A 123 -15.10 -21.98 0.83
C ILE A 123 -15.34 -22.95 1.98
N ASP A 124 -14.68 -24.09 1.92
CA ASP A 124 -14.65 -25.09 2.99
C ASP A 124 -13.35 -24.94 3.80
N ARG A 125 -13.46 -25.24 5.10
CA ARG A 125 -12.35 -25.20 6.05
C ARG A 125 -12.00 -26.63 6.44
N ILE A 126 -10.78 -27.05 6.12
CA ILE A 126 -10.25 -28.37 6.44
C ILE A 126 -9.17 -28.19 7.49
N GLN A 127 -9.43 -28.64 8.72
CA GLN A 127 -8.44 -28.58 9.80
C GLN A 127 -7.66 -29.89 9.84
N ILE A 128 -6.38 -29.85 9.49
CA ILE A 128 -5.50 -31.03 9.47
C ILE A 128 -4.86 -31.23 10.85
N SER A 129 -4.47 -30.14 11.52
CA SER A 129 -3.89 -30.20 12.86
C SER A 129 -4.33 -29.00 13.72
N ARG A 130 -3.81 -28.92 14.95
CA ARG A 130 -4.08 -27.77 15.83
C ARG A 130 -3.60 -26.44 15.22
N ASN A 131 -2.53 -26.48 14.42
CA ASN A 131 -1.89 -25.29 13.85
C ASN A 131 -2.07 -25.18 12.33
N GLU A 132 -2.53 -26.23 11.66
CA GLU A 132 -2.61 -26.29 10.22
C GLU A 132 -4.07 -26.35 9.74
N VAL A 133 -4.49 -25.26 9.12
CA VAL A 133 -5.83 -25.09 8.55
C VAL A 133 -5.68 -24.79 7.07
N HIS A 134 -6.36 -25.60 6.29
CA HIS A 134 -6.45 -25.47 4.84
C HIS A 134 -7.82 -24.94 4.44
N TRP A 135 -7.83 -24.12 3.40
CA TRP A 135 -9.01 -23.50 2.84
C TRP A 135 -9.15 -23.91 1.39
N GLN A 136 -10.33 -24.39 1.01
CA GLN A 136 -10.59 -24.88 -0.33
C GLN A 136 -11.85 -24.22 -0.91
N TRP A 137 -11.86 -23.99 -2.22
CA TRP A 137 -13.05 -23.46 -2.88
C TRP A 137 -14.19 -24.48 -2.83
N LYS A 138 -15.38 -24.06 -2.39
CA LYS A 138 -16.56 -24.93 -2.35
C LYS A 138 -17.05 -25.14 -3.78
N GLN A 139 -17.03 -26.39 -4.23
CA GLN A 139 -17.61 -26.78 -5.52
C GLN A 139 -19.11 -26.98 -5.33
N LYS A 140 -19.89 -26.48 -6.29
CA LYS A 140 -21.34 -26.68 -6.33
C LYS A 140 -21.65 -28.03 -6.94
#